data_AF-A0A2E4ID39-F1
#
_entry.id   AF-A0A2E4ID39-F1
#
_cell.length_a   1.000
_cell.length_b   1.000
_cell.length_c   1.000
_cell.angle_alpha   90.00
_cell.angle_beta   90.00
_cell.angle_gamma   90.00
#
_symmetry.space_group_name_H-M   'P 1'
#
loop_
_entity.id
_entity.type
_entity.pdbx_description
1 polymer ?
#
loop_
_entity_poly.entity_id
_entity_poly.type
_entity_poly.pdbx_seq_one_letter_code
_entity_poly.pdbx_strand_id
1 'polypeptide(L)'
;MGLRENDLKHMVHNVFEIDSFKSKMGEDEDIVTLSFSIRDKAPADDLVKFLEGGYSFILDADSTAGEQSDGTYKVFIELERNRHIHEHIFEVLDGIKKISGIDDLKFRYYKNFKSKDATMENLDAHIPKDPNNYGMTRNQTTMENYKNFFNNSYLESIDMLDDNLLIKKVYADPIAFEFIQIGDKKEILESIDSSFNIDAYPEILFLTKYLGNYNISKYGDKLIFENEGLALVVKRK
;
A
#
# COMPACT_ATOMS: atom_id res chain seq x y z
N MET A 1 28.17 -12.94 6.32
CA MET A 1 28.58 -11.68 5.66
C MET A 1 27.37 -10.76 5.72
N GLY A 2 27.55 -9.50 6.12
CA GLY A 2 26.45 -8.53 6.15
C GLY A 2 26.19 -7.92 4.77
N LEU A 3 25.02 -7.30 4.61
CA LEU A 3 24.68 -6.51 3.43
C LEU A 3 25.62 -5.31 3.30
N ARG A 4 26.01 -5.01 2.05
CA ARG A 4 26.78 -3.84 1.65
C ARG A 4 25.88 -2.85 0.92
N GLU A 5 26.45 -1.68 0.66
CA GLU A 5 25.80 -0.65 -0.13
C GLU A 5 25.34 -1.19 -1.48
N ASN A 6 24.08 -0.91 -1.86
CA ASN A 6 23.44 -1.36 -3.10
C ASN A 6 23.30 -2.88 -3.30
N ASP A 7 23.53 -3.72 -2.29
CA ASP A 7 23.36 -5.19 -2.43
C ASP A 7 21.89 -5.59 -2.73
N LEU A 8 20.92 -4.78 -2.30
CA LEU A 8 19.48 -4.98 -2.56
C LEU A 8 18.94 -4.08 -3.68
N LYS A 9 19.83 -3.60 -4.57
CA LYS A 9 19.43 -2.72 -5.66
C LYS A 9 18.40 -3.38 -6.57
N HIS A 10 17.33 -2.65 -6.86
CA HIS A 10 16.16 -3.11 -7.63
C HIS A 10 15.39 -4.28 -7.00
N MET A 11 15.73 -4.71 -5.78
CA MET A 11 15.02 -5.79 -5.09
C MET A 11 13.89 -5.28 -4.20
N VAL A 12 14.03 -4.06 -3.67
CA VAL A 12 13.06 -3.41 -2.79
C VAL A 12 12.16 -2.48 -3.62
N HIS A 13 10.85 -2.48 -3.36
CA HIS A 13 9.92 -1.51 -3.94
C HIS A 13 9.99 -0.16 -3.23
N ASN A 14 9.62 0.92 -3.93
CA ASN A 14 9.78 2.28 -3.43
C ASN A 14 8.70 2.66 -2.41
N VAL A 15 7.54 2.01 -2.47
CA VAL A 15 6.42 2.24 -1.55
C VAL A 15 6.34 1.12 -0.54
N PHE A 16 6.47 1.46 0.75
CA PHE A 16 6.24 0.53 1.86
C PHE A 16 4.92 0.86 2.58
N GLU A 17 4.44 -0.06 3.38
CA GLU A 17 3.18 0.10 4.10
C GLU A 17 3.42 0.19 5.61
N ILE A 18 2.59 1.00 6.29
CA ILE A 18 2.59 1.15 7.74
C ILE A 18 1.20 0.82 8.25
N ASP A 19 1.13 -0.01 9.30
CA ASP A 19 -0.10 -0.49 9.97
C ASP A 19 -1.13 -1.09 9.00
N SER A 20 -0.66 -1.64 7.88
CA SER A 20 -1.53 -2.29 6.90
C SER A 20 -1.78 -3.76 7.24
N PHE A 21 -0.97 -4.34 8.11
CA PHE A 21 -1.07 -5.72 8.59
C PHE A 21 -1.23 -5.72 10.10
N LYS A 22 -1.77 -6.83 10.62
CA LYS A 22 -1.93 -7.01 12.07
C LYS A 22 -0.59 -7.36 12.69
N SER A 23 -0.38 -6.86 13.90
CA SER A 23 0.72 -7.29 14.75
C SER A 23 0.58 -8.76 15.12
N LYS A 24 1.73 -9.43 15.31
CA LYS A 24 1.84 -10.79 15.81
C LYS A 24 2.07 -10.81 17.31
N MET A 25 2.71 -9.77 17.82
CA MET A 25 2.99 -9.59 19.24
C MET A 25 2.26 -8.33 19.73
N GLY A 26 1.53 -8.43 20.83
CA GLY A 26 0.81 -7.29 21.42
C GLY A 26 -0.48 -6.92 20.68
N GLU A 27 -1.00 -5.74 21.02
CA GLU A 27 -2.19 -5.16 20.39
C GLU A 27 -1.78 -4.19 19.27
N ASP A 28 -2.56 -4.12 18.19
CA ASP A 28 -2.28 -3.24 17.03
C ASP A 28 -2.17 -1.74 17.41
N GLU A 29 -2.72 -1.35 18.56
CA GLU A 29 -2.66 0.03 19.06
C GLU A 29 -1.30 0.36 19.68
N ASP A 30 -0.61 -0.64 20.24
CA ASP A 30 0.68 -0.51 20.91
C ASP A 30 1.87 -0.80 19.99
N ILE A 31 1.62 -1.45 18.84
CA ILE A 31 2.65 -1.85 17.88
C ILE A 31 2.45 -1.14 16.55
N VAL A 32 3.55 -0.72 15.93
CA VAL A 32 3.59 -0.29 14.53
C VAL A 32 4.15 -1.41 13.69
N THR A 33 3.43 -1.77 12.62
CA THR A 33 3.88 -2.79 11.66
C THR A 33 4.28 -2.15 10.36
N LEU A 34 5.55 -2.26 9.98
CA LEU A 34 6.06 -1.87 8.66
C LEU A 34 6.03 -3.08 7.73
N SER A 35 5.75 -2.87 6.45
CA SER A 35 5.81 -3.92 5.43
C SER A 35 6.50 -3.42 4.16
N PHE A 36 7.58 -4.09 3.77
CA PHE A 36 8.32 -3.83 2.55
C PHE A 36 8.06 -4.94 1.54
N SER A 37 7.72 -4.57 0.30
CA SER A 37 7.61 -5.51 -0.82
C SER A 37 8.97 -5.71 -1.47
N ILE A 38 9.36 -6.97 -1.60
CA ILE A 38 10.66 -7.44 -2.11
C ILE A 38 10.42 -8.42 -3.26
N ARG A 39 11.23 -8.34 -4.31
CA ARG A 39 11.02 -9.15 -5.53
C ARG A 39 11.27 -10.64 -5.35
N ASP A 40 12.21 -11.01 -4.48
CA ASP A 40 12.66 -12.40 -4.32
C ASP A 40 12.82 -12.79 -2.85
N LYS A 41 12.79 -14.10 -2.59
CA LYS A 41 12.91 -14.64 -1.23
C LYS A 41 14.26 -14.37 -0.58
N ALA A 42 15.35 -14.64 -1.29
CA ALA A 42 16.70 -14.48 -0.75
C ALA A 42 16.98 -13.04 -0.27
N PRO A 43 16.70 -11.98 -1.05
CA PRO A 43 16.86 -10.61 -0.57
C PRO A 43 15.89 -10.24 0.57
N ALA A 44 14.70 -10.84 0.63
CA ALA A 44 13.79 -10.64 1.75
C ALA A 44 14.39 -11.21 3.06
N ASP A 45 14.92 -12.43 3.00
CA ASP A 45 15.55 -13.09 4.15
C ASP A 45 16.83 -12.37 4.61
N ASP A 46 17.59 -11.79 3.67
CA ASP A 46 18.77 -10.99 3.99
C ASP A 46 18.41 -9.62 4.58
N LEU A 47 17.32 -8.99 4.11
CA LEU A 47 16.79 -7.77 4.70
C LEU A 47 16.33 -7.98 6.14
N VAL A 48 15.63 -9.09 6.44
CA VAL A 48 15.23 -9.45 7.81
C VAL A 48 16.45 -9.50 8.73
N LYS A 49 17.48 -10.26 8.37
CA LYS A 49 18.70 -10.39 9.19
C LYS A 49 19.41 -9.05 9.40
N PHE A 50 19.42 -8.20 8.37
CA PHE A 50 20.02 -6.87 8.45
C PHE A 50 19.27 -6.00 9.46
N LEU A 51 17.95 -6.04 9.45
CA LEU A 51 17.10 -5.25 10.33
C LEU A 51 17.17 -5.75 11.78
N GLU A 52 17.00 -7.06 12.02
CA GLU A 52 17.08 -7.63 13.37
C GLU A 52 18.45 -7.41 14.03
N GLY A 53 19.53 -7.52 13.26
CA GLY A 53 20.88 -7.33 13.76
C GLY A 53 21.31 -5.85 13.88
N GLY A 54 20.63 -4.95 13.18
CA GLY A 54 21.06 -3.55 13.02
C GLY A 54 20.41 -2.57 13.99
N TYR A 55 19.22 -2.87 14.51
CA TYR A 55 18.39 -1.90 15.23
C TYR A 55 17.83 -2.49 16.52
N SER A 56 18.21 -1.93 17.67
CA SER A 56 17.79 -2.44 18.99
C SER A 56 16.32 -2.18 19.33
N PHE A 57 15.65 -1.31 18.59
CA PHE A 57 14.24 -0.96 18.80
C PHE A 57 13.27 -1.80 17.93
N ILE A 58 13.80 -2.67 17.06
CA ILE A 58 12.99 -3.65 16.33
C ILE A 58 12.65 -4.79 17.27
N LEU A 59 11.36 -5.05 17.43
CA LEU A 59 10.86 -6.12 18.31
C LEU A 59 10.92 -7.49 17.61
N ASP A 60 10.52 -7.51 16.34
CA ASP A 60 10.52 -8.70 15.49
C ASP A 60 10.65 -8.24 14.03
N ALA A 61 11.34 -9.03 13.20
CA ALA A 61 11.26 -8.89 11.77
C ALA A 61 11.18 -10.26 11.10
N ASP A 62 10.34 -10.38 10.08
CA ASP A 62 10.16 -11.65 9.40
C ASP A 62 9.78 -11.47 7.94
N SER A 63 9.91 -12.54 7.16
CA SER A 63 9.55 -12.56 5.76
C SER A 63 8.43 -13.57 5.50
N THR A 64 7.60 -13.29 4.49
CA THR A 64 6.57 -14.24 4.04
C THR A 64 7.21 -15.53 3.52
N ALA A 65 6.67 -16.68 3.92
CA ALA A 65 7.20 -17.98 3.51
C ALA A 65 7.18 -18.21 1.98
N GLY A 66 6.22 -17.58 1.30
CA GLY A 66 6.02 -17.62 -0.14
C GLY A 66 5.56 -16.27 -0.70
N GLU A 67 5.51 -16.21 -2.03
CA GLU A 67 5.07 -15.05 -2.80
C GLU A 67 3.62 -14.68 -2.45
N GLN A 68 3.38 -13.38 -2.31
CA GLN A 68 2.06 -12.82 -2.01
C GLN A 68 1.24 -12.66 -3.31
N SER A 69 -0.03 -12.31 -3.17
CA SER A 69 -0.93 -12.11 -4.32
C SER A 69 -0.48 -11.01 -5.29
N ASP A 70 0.34 -10.07 -4.81
CA ASP A 70 0.97 -9.02 -5.62
C ASP A 70 2.25 -9.45 -6.35
N GLY A 71 2.65 -10.70 -6.19
CA GLY A 71 3.85 -11.27 -6.80
C GLY A 71 5.15 -10.96 -6.06
N THR A 72 5.07 -10.43 -4.84
CA THR A 72 6.24 -10.05 -4.03
C THR A 72 6.37 -10.89 -2.76
N TYR A 73 7.56 -10.94 -2.19
CA TYR A 73 7.78 -11.35 -0.81
C TYR A 73 7.62 -10.12 0.08
N LYS A 74 6.92 -10.24 1.21
CA LYS A 74 6.81 -9.15 2.17
C LYS A 74 7.74 -9.38 3.35
N VAL A 75 8.47 -8.34 3.73
CA VAL A 75 9.24 -8.28 4.97
C VAL A 75 8.46 -7.40 5.94
N PHE A 76 8.10 -7.96 7.10
CA PHE A 76 7.43 -7.25 8.16
C PHE A 76 8.42 -6.86 9.25
N ILE A 77 8.18 -5.71 9.87
CA ILE A 77 8.95 -5.21 11.00
C ILE A 77 7.96 -4.71 12.04
N GLU A 78 8.11 -5.16 13.27
CA GLU A 78 7.31 -4.71 14.40
C GLU A 78 8.13 -3.78 15.30
N LEU A 79 7.55 -2.62 15.60
CA LEU A 79 8.14 -1.56 16.41
C LEU A 79 7.18 -1.22 17.55
N GLU A 80 7.72 -0.94 18.74
CA GLU A 80 6.90 -0.40 19.84
C GLU A 80 6.41 1.01 19.49
N ARG A 81 5.09 1.24 19.53
CA ARG A 81 4.51 2.55 19.30
C ARG A 81 4.80 3.45 20.49
N ASN A 82 5.62 4.46 20.25
CA ASN A 82 5.94 5.47 21.23
C ASN A 82 6.19 6.83 20.56
N ARG A 83 6.48 7.85 21.38
CA ARG A 83 6.73 9.21 20.89
C ARG A 83 7.89 9.34 19.90
N HIS A 84 8.83 8.39 19.88
CA HIS A 84 10.00 8.34 19.00
C HIS A 84 9.78 7.44 17.77
N ILE A 85 8.57 6.93 17.55
CA ILE A 85 8.32 5.97 16.46
C ILE A 85 8.69 6.49 15.08
N HIS A 86 8.45 7.77 14.81
CA HIS A 86 8.81 8.44 13.56
C HIS A 86 10.34 8.49 13.37
N GLU A 87 11.11 8.75 14.44
CA GLU A 87 12.59 8.71 14.43
C GLU A 87 13.08 7.29 14.11
N HIS A 88 12.53 6.28 14.78
CA HIS A 88 12.88 4.87 14.56
C HIS A 88 12.59 4.42 13.12
N ILE A 89 11.41 4.76 12.59
CA ILE A 89 11.05 4.47 11.20
C ILE A 89 12.04 5.17 10.26
N PHE A 90 12.35 6.44 10.50
CA PHE A 90 13.27 7.19 9.65
C PHE A 90 14.69 6.58 9.64
N GLU A 91 15.17 6.09 10.79
CA GLU A 91 16.47 5.41 10.89
C GLU A 91 16.51 4.07 10.13
N VAL A 92 15.42 3.30 10.19
CA VAL A 92 15.26 2.08 9.38
C VAL A 92 15.28 2.42 7.89
N LEU A 93 14.56 3.46 7.49
CA LEU A 93 14.52 3.90 6.10
C LEU A 93 15.92 4.32 5.61
N ASP A 94 16.68 5.08 6.40
CA ASP A 94 18.06 5.47 6.03
C ASP A 94 18.97 4.25 5.78
N GLY A 95 18.84 3.20 6.60
CA GLY A 95 19.52 1.93 6.36
C GLY A 95 19.09 1.25 5.06
N ILE A 96 17.77 1.19 4.82
CA ILE A 96 17.20 0.61 3.60
C ILE A 96 17.67 1.39 2.36
N LYS A 97 17.70 2.72 2.40
CA LYS A 97 18.19 3.54 1.27
C LYS A 97 19.63 3.19 0.90
N LYS A 98 20.51 3.02 1.90
CA LYS A 98 21.92 2.66 1.69
C LYS A 98 22.10 1.30 1.02
N ILE A 99 21.34 0.29 1.43
CA ILE A 99 21.46 -1.08 0.90
C ILE A 99 20.68 -1.28 -0.41
N SER A 100 19.63 -0.50 -0.68
CA SER A 100 18.80 -0.63 -1.88
C SER A 100 19.14 0.38 -2.99
N GLY A 101 19.82 1.48 -2.66
CA GLY A 101 20.09 2.57 -3.60
C GLY A 101 18.82 3.34 -4.02
N ILE A 102 17.78 3.33 -3.19
CA ILE A 102 16.53 4.06 -3.42
C ILE A 102 16.58 5.37 -2.64
N ASP A 103 16.51 6.51 -3.32
CA ASP A 103 16.55 7.82 -2.67
C ASP A 103 15.16 8.27 -2.18
N ASP A 104 14.12 7.98 -2.98
CA ASP A 104 12.76 8.49 -2.81
C ASP A 104 11.79 7.39 -2.34
N LEU A 105 11.91 7.01 -1.06
CA LEU A 105 10.96 6.10 -0.41
C LEU A 105 9.66 6.83 -0.09
N LYS A 106 8.54 6.13 -0.26
CA LYS A 106 7.19 6.60 0.08
C LYS A 106 6.49 5.58 0.97
N PHE A 107 5.48 6.02 1.71
CA PHE A 107 4.70 5.13 2.56
C PHE A 107 3.19 5.24 2.33
N ARG A 108 2.48 4.15 2.62
CA ARG A 108 1.02 4.10 2.70
C ARG A 108 0.62 3.73 4.12
N TYR A 109 -0.22 4.54 4.75
CA TYR A 109 -0.77 4.24 6.06
C TYR A 109 -2.12 3.52 5.92
N TYR A 110 -2.32 2.42 6.64
CA TYR A 110 -3.60 1.71 6.78
C TYR A 110 -4.30 1.40 5.44
N LYS A 111 -3.56 0.86 4.46
CA LYS A 111 -4.07 0.47 3.12
C LYS A 111 -4.73 1.60 2.34
N ASN A 112 -4.15 2.80 2.39
CA ASN A 112 -4.61 3.97 1.62
C ASN A 112 -4.17 3.90 0.14
N PHE A 113 -5.03 4.33 -0.77
CA PHE A 113 -4.73 4.51 -2.20
C PHE A 113 -3.69 5.58 -2.50
N LYS A 114 -3.43 6.53 -1.60
CA LYS A 114 -2.40 7.57 -1.76
C LYS A 114 -1.16 7.24 -0.94
N SER A 115 0.00 7.30 -1.59
CA SER A 115 1.30 7.23 -0.91
C SER A 115 1.78 8.63 -0.57
N LYS A 116 2.59 8.76 0.48
CA LYS A 116 3.24 10.01 0.89
C LYS A 116 4.75 9.84 0.92
N ASP A 117 5.49 10.91 0.67
CA ASP A 117 6.95 10.87 0.77
C ASP A 117 7.36 10.55 2.21
N ALA A 118 8.31 9.62 2.37
CA ALA A 118 8.74 9.15 3.68
C ALA A 118 9.77 10.11 4.31
N THR A 119 9.38 11.38 4.47
CA THR A 119 10.15 12.38 5.19
C THR A 119 9.81 12.35 6.68
N MET A 120 10.71 12.89 7.50
CA MET A 120 10.52 12.97 8.95
C MET A 120 9.21 13.70 9.30
N GLU A 121 8.92 14.79 8.60
CA GLU A 121 7.72 15.61 8.82
C GLU A 121 6.44 14.83 8.50
N ASN A 122 6.42 14.10 7.38
CA ASN A 122 5.26 13.31 7.00
C ASN A 122 5.03 12.12 7.93
N LEU A 123 6.11 11.47 8.41
CA LEU A 123 6.02 10.41 9.40
C LEU A 123 5.48 10.97 10.73
N ASP A 124 5.99 12.11 11.18
CA ASP A 124 5.57 12.75 12.42
C ASP A 124 4.09 13.17 12.39
N ALA A 125 3.63 13.68 11.25
CA ALA A 125 2.28 14.19 11.07
C ALA A 125 1.21 13.12 10.84
N HIS A 126 1.59 11.94 10.34
CA HIS A 126 0.64 10.92 9.89
C HIS A 126 0.71 9.59 10.62
N ILE A 127 1.79 9.31 11.36
CA ILE A 127 1.94 8.07 12.10
C ILE A 127 1.61 8.32 13.58
N PRO A 128 0.58 7.65 14.13
CA PRO A 128 0.20 7.83 15.53
C PRO A 128 1.30 7.40 16.48
N LYS A 129 1.56 8.23 17.50
CA LYS A 129 2.61 8.03 18.50
C LYS A 129 2.13 7.33 19.79
N ASP A 130 0.82 7.14 19.91
CA ASP A 130 0.17 6.53 21.07
C ASP A 130 -1.16 5.85 20.68
N PRO A 131 -1.67 4.93 21.53
CA PRO A 131 -2.89 4.17 21.25
C PRO A 131 -4.15 5.01 21.03
N ASN A 132 -4.32 6.12 21.76
CA ASN A 132 -5.52 6.96 21.63
C ASN A 132 -5.56 7.64 20.26
N ASN A 133 -4.42 8.18 19.82
CA ASN A 133 -4.28 8.77 18.49
C ASN A 133 -4.36 7.72 17.37
N TYR A 134 -3.96 6.48 17.63
CA TYR A 134 -4.09 5.38 16.69
C TYR A 134 -5.54 5.13 16.31
N GLY A 135 -6.43 4.98 17.29
CA GLY A 135 -7.87 4.78 17.05
C GLY A 135 -8.51 5.90 16.21
N MET A 136 -8.17 7.16 16.49
CA MET A 136 -8.70 8.31 15.72
C MET A 136 -8.21 8.32 14.27
N THR A 137 -6.91 8.16 14.07
CA THR A 137 -6.29 8.20 12.73
C THR A 137 -6.75 7.02 11.87
N ARG A 138 -6.89 5.84 12.49
CA ARG A 138 -7.45 4.65 11.85
C ARG A 138 -8.86 4.89 11.35
N ASN A 139 -9.74 5.47 12.17
CA ASN A 139 -11.13 5.75 11.78
C ASN A 139 -11.21 6.74 10.60
N GLN A 140 -10.36 7.76 10.57
CA GLN A 140 -10.30 8.70 9.43
C GLN A 140 -9.81 8.02 8.15
N THR A 141 -8.75 7.21 8.25
CA THR A 141 -8.13 6.54 7.09
C THR A 141 -8.99 5.38 6.56
N THR A 142 -9.88 4.82 7.38
CA THR A 142 -10.81 3.75 6.99
C THR A 142 -11.67 4.15 5.80
N MET A 143 -12.00 5.44 5.64
CA MET A 143 -12.78 5.93 4.49
C MET A 143 -12.01 5.87 3.16
N GLU A 144 -10.69 6.02 3.18
CA GLU A 144 -9.82 6.01 1.99
C GLU A 144 -9.14 4.64 1.77
N ASN A 145 -9.55 3.63 2.51
CA ASN A 145 -8.98 2.30 2.48
C ASN A 145 -9.47 1.53 1.24
N TYR A 146 -8.54 0.97 0.46
CA TYR A 146 -8.91 0.30 -0.79
C TYR A 146 -9.74 -0.98 -0.59
N LYS A 147 -9.61 -1.67 0.54
CA LYS A 147 -10.46 -2.85 0.82
C LYS A 147 -11.89 -2.45 1.14
N ASN A 148 -12.08 -1.29 1.78
CA ASN A 148 -13.41 -0.76 2.04
C ASN A 148 -14.06 -0.21 0.77
N PHE A 149 -13.28 0.43 -0.10
CA PHE A 149 -13.78 0.89 -1.39
C PHE A 149 -14.33 -0.27 -2.22
N PHE A 150 -13.74 -1.46 -2.15
CA PHE A 150 -14.20 -2.66 -2.87
C PHE A 150 -15.05 -3.63 -2.01
N ASN A 151 -15.82 -3.10 -1.04
CA ASN A 151 -16.66 -3.89 -0.12
C ASN A 151 -17.87 -4.60 -0.77
N ASN A 152 -18.36 -4.12 -1.92
CA ASN A 152 -19.47 -4.68 -2.69
C ASN A 152 -19.02 -5.79 -3.67
N SER A 153 -17.84 -6.36 -3.45
CA SER A 153 -17.23 -7.38 -4.29
C SER A 153 -16.92 -8.68 -3.53
N TYR A 154 -16.93 -9.79 -4.26
CA TYR A 154 -16.36 -11.07 -3.80
C TYR A 154 -14.98 -11.27 -4.43
N LEU A 155 -14.03 -10.43 -4.02
CA LEU A 155 -12.64 -10.48 -4.50
C LEU A 155 -11.79 -11.34 -3.57
N GLU A 156 -10.84 -12.07 -4.17
CA GLU A 156 -9.85 -12.87 -3.46
C GLU A 156 -8.78 -11.97 -2.86
N SER A 157 -8.25 -11.02 -3.65
CA SER A 157 -7.26 -10.06 -3.19
C SER A 157 -7.40 -8.70 -3.87
N ILE A 158 -6.94 -7.69 -3.16
CA ILE A 158 -6.86 -6.30 -3.60
C ILE A 158 -5.57 -5.77 -3.01
N ASP A 159 -4.62 -5.46 -3.88
CA ASP A 159 -3.25 -5.14 -3.50
C ASP A 159 -2.78 -3.89 -4.23
N MET A 160 -2.02 -3.06 -3.53
CA MET A 160 -1.37 -1.87 -4.09
C MET A 160 0.13 -2.11 -4.12
N LEU A 161 0.71 -2.15 -5.32
CA LEU A 161 2.16 -2.24 -5.50
C LEU A 161 2.65 -1.01 -6.25
N ASP A 162 3.34 -0.13 -5.53
CA ASP A 162 3.65 1.23 -5.97
C ASP A 162 2.35 1.98 -6.36
N ASP A 163 2.21 2.39 -7.62
CA ASP A 163 1.00 3.00 -8.17
C ASP A 163 0.12 2.01 -8.96
N ASN A 164 0.31 0.71 -8.74
CA ASN A 164 -0.45 -0.34 -9.41
C ASN A 164 -1.46 -0.98 -8.48
N LEU A 165 -2.73 -0.93 -8.87
CA LEU A 165 -3.82 -1.62 -8.21
C LEU A 165 -4.01 -2.98 -8.88
N LEU A 166 -3.75 -4.06 -8.14
CA LEU A 166 -3.97 -5.43 -8.58
C LEU A 166 -5.23 -5.99 -7.91
N ILE A 167 -6.15 -6.51 -8.71
CA ILE A 167 -7.41 -7.07 -8.22
C ILE A 167 -7.59 -8.49 -8.73
N LYS A 168 -7.73 -9.44 -7.81
CA LYS A 168 -7.95 -10.85 -8.12
C LYS A 168 -9.32 -11.30 -7.66
N LYS A 169 -10.07 -11.96 -8.54
CA LYS A 169 -11.31 -12.64 -8.23
C LYS A 169 -11.07 -14.14 -8.24
N VAL A 170 -11.78 -14.86 -7.36
CA VAL A 170 -11.69 -16.32 -7.30
C VAL A 170 -12.03 -16.92 -8.67
N TYR A 171 -11.18 -17.83 -9.14
CA TYR A 171 -11.29 -18.52 -10.43
C TYR A 171 -11.23 -17.62 -11.68
N ALA A 172 -10.67 -16.41 -11.56
CA ALA A 172 -10.43 -15.53 -12.70
C ALA A 172 -9.02 -14.97 -12.67
N ASP A 173 -8.52 -14.62 -13.85
CA ASP A 173 -7.21 -13.99 -13.98
C ASP A 173 -7.21 -12.60 -13.32
N PRO A 174 -6.14 -12.22 -12.62
CA PRO A 174 -6.05 -10.91 -12.00
C PRO A 174 -6.08 -9.80 -13.05
N ILE A 175 -6.69 -8.68 -12.67
CA ILE A 175 -6.70 -7.46 -13.49
C ILE A 175 -5.87 -6.39 -12.80
N ALA A 176 -5.10 -5.65 -13.59
CA ALA A 176 -4.20 -4.62 -13.11
C ALA A 176 -4.60 -3.24 -13.64
N PHE A 177 -4.47 -2.25 -12.77
CA PHE A 177 -4.69 -0.86 -13.11
C PHE A 177 -3.55 0.01 -12.61
N GLU A 178 -3.27 1.09 -13.33
CA GLU A 178 -2.50 2.22 -12.84
C GLU A 178 -3.43 3.15 -12.04
N PHE A 179 -3.09 3.41 -10.79
CA PHE A 179 -3.79 4.35 -9.93
C PHE A 179 -3.46 5.79 -10.35
N ILE A 180 -4.50 6.63 -10.49
CA ILE A 180 -4.33 8.04 -10.84
C ILE A 180 -4.73 8.92 -9.67
N GLN A 181 -5.98 8.80 -9.19
CA GLN A 181 -6.47 9.61 -8.08
C GLN A 181 -7.72 9.00 -7.44
N ILE A 182 -7.98 9.39 -6.19
CA ILE A 182 -9.23 9.14 -5.48
C ILE A 182 -9.66 10.42 -4.75
N GLY A 183 -10.97 10.68 -4.72
CA GLY A 183 -11.56 11.83 -4.04
C GLY A 183 -13.07 11.80 -4.02
N ASP A 184 -13.69 12.92 -3.65
CA ASP A 184 -15.14 13.10 -3.71
C ASP A 184 -15.63 12.93 -5.15
N LYS A 185 -16.74 12.20 -5.31
CA LYS A 185 -17.31 11.90 -6.61
C LYS A 185 -17.61 13.16 -7.42
N LYS A 186 -18.17 14.21 -6.82
CA LYS A 186 -18.56 15.42 -7.55
C LYS A 186 -17.33 16.14 -8.05
N GLU A 187 -16.34 16.34 -7.19
CA GLU A 187 -15.09 17.01 -7.55
C GLU A 187 -14.36 16.27 -8.67
N ILE A 188 -14.26 14.94 -8.57
CA ILE A 188 -13.63 14.12 -9.60
C ILE A 188 -14.39 14.23 -10.92
N LEU A 189 -15.72 14.10 -10.90
CA LEU A 189 -16.51 14.16 -12.13
C LEU A 189 -16.48 15.54 -12.80
N GLU A 190 -16.43 16.61 -12.02
CA GLU A 190 -16.29 17.99 -12.51
C GLU A 190 -14.90 18.27 -13.10
N SER A 191 -13.86 17.57 -12.63
CA SER A 191 -12.49 17.71 -13.12
C SER A 191 -12.19 17.00 -14.45
N ILE A 192 -13.14 16.23 -14.99
CA ILE A 192 -12.93 15.44 -16.20
C ILE A 192 -13.20 16.29 -17.44
N ASP A 193 -12.13 16.64 -18.14
CA ASP A 193 -12.21 17.37 -19.42
C ASP A 193 -12.43 16.45 -20.64
N SER A 194 -12.38 15.13 -20.45
CA SER A 194 -12.48 14.14 -21.53
C SER A 194 -13.92 13.74 -21.83
N SER A 195 -14.22 13.45 -23.10
CA SER A 195 -15.55 12.96 -23.50
C SER A 195 -15.80 11.54 -23.00
N PHE A 196 -17.05 11.26 -22.62
CA PHE A 196 -17.52 9.92 -22.29
C PHE A 196 -17.36 8.98 -23.49
N ASN A 197 -16.79 7.80 -23.26
CA ASN A 197 -16.52 6.83 -24.31
C ASN A 197 -17.68 5.83 -24.46
N ILE A 198 -18.54 6.07 -25.45
CA ILE A 198 -19.74 5.24 -25.71
C ILE A 198 -19.35 3.81 -26.13
N ASP A 199 -18.26 3.65 -26.87
CA ASP A 199 -17.80 2.36 -27.37
C ASP A 199 -17.13 1.49 -26.30
N ALA A 200 -16.94 2.02 -25.09
CA ALA A 200 -16.36 1.32 -23.95
C ALA A 200 -17.32 0.32 -23.28
N TYR A 201 -18.57 0.22 -23.74
CA TYR A 201 -19.59 -0.61 -23.10
C TYR A 201 -19.17 -2.08 -22.85
N PRO A 202 -18.50 -2.79 -23.79
CA PRO A 202 -18.06 -4.16 -23.53
C PRO A 202 -17.05 -4.27 -22.37
N GLU A 203 -16.13 -3.31 -22.27
CA GLU A 203 -15.16 -3.26 -21.18
C GLU A 203 -15.83 -2.95 -19.85
N ILE A 204 -16.71 -1.95 -19.82
CA ILE A 204 -17.49 -1.59 -18.64
C ILE A 204 -18.28 -2.80 -18.15
N LEU A 205 -18.98 -3.51 -19.05
CA LEU A 205 -19.74 -4.71 -18.71
C LEU A 205 -18.87 -5.84 -18.15
N PHE A 206 -17.69 -6.06 -18.74
CA PHE A 206 -16.72 -7.02 -18.20
C PHE A 206 -16.29 -6.65 -16.78
N LEU A 207 -15.92 -5.39 -16.55
CA LEU A 207 -15.47 -4.90 -15.25
C LEU A 207 -16.58 -4.96 -14.21
N THR A 208 -17.83 -4.62 -14.55
CA THR A 208 -18.97 -4.77 -13.63
C THR A 208 -19.18 -6.22 -13.25
N LYS A 209 -19.06 -7.18 -14.18
CA LYS A 209 -19.15 -8.62 -13.85
C LYS A 209 -17.99 -9.11 -12.99
N TYR A 210 -16.80 -8.55 -13.20
CA TYR A 210 -15.61 -8.93 -12.45
C TYR A 210 -15.65 -8.34 -11.04
N LEU A 211 -15.69 -7.01 -10.93
CA LEU A 211 -15.62 -6.23 -9.70
C LEU A 211 -16.92 -6.28 -8.89
N GLY A 212 -18.09 -6.37 -9.51
CA GLY A 212 -19.37 -6.35 -8.80
C GLY A 212 -20.12 -5.02 -8.96
N ASN A 213 -20.90 -4.65 -7.94
CA ASN A 213 -21.87 -3.56 -8.04
C ASN A 213 -21.22 -2.18 -7.84
N TYR A 214 -20.51 -1.72 -8.86
CA TYR A 214 -19.90 -0.40 -8.94
C TYR A 214 -20.44 0.36 -10.15
N ASN A 215 -20.62 1.67 -10.01
CA ASN A 215 -20.83 2.50 -11.19
C ASN A 215 -19.47 2.68 -11.86
N ILE A 216 -19.35 2.17 -13.08
CA ILE A 216 -18.13 2.22 -13.86
C ILE A 216 -18.39 3.06 -15.11
N SER A 217 -17.57 4.08 -15.32
CA SER A 217 -17.59 4.93 -16.51
C SER A 217 -16.20 5.06 -17.10
N LYS A 218 -16.12 5.38 -18.40
CA LYS A 218 -14.85 5.56 -19.11
C LYS A 218 -14.83 6.91 -19.82
N TYR A 219 -13.76 7.66 -19.60
CA TYR A 219 -13.49 8.96 -20.19
C TYR A 219 -12.10 8.94 -20.81
N GLY A 220 -12.03 8.94 -22.15
CA GLY A 220 -10.76 8.69 -22.86
C GLY A 220 -10.18 7.30 -22.51
N ASP A 221 -8.99 7.28 -21.92
CA ASP A 221 -8.28 6.09 -21.43
C ASP A 221 -8.48 5.83 -19.92
N LYS A 222 -9.16 6.74 -19.21
CA LYS A 222 -9.40 6.64 -17.77
C LYS A 222 -10.72 5.94 -17.48
N LEU A 223 -10.68 5.02 -16.53
CA LEU A 223 -11.84 4.38 -15.92
C LEU A 223 -12.11 5.03 -14.58
N ILE A 224 -13.39 5.21 -14.28
CA ILE A 224 -13.85 5.78 -13.02
C ILE A 224 -14.78 4.79 -12.37
N PHE A 225 -14.41 4.37 -11.16
CA PHE A 225 -15.21 3.52 -10.31
C PHE A 225 -15.79 4.39 -9.19
N GLU A 226 -17.08 4.28 -8.94
CA GLU A 226 -17.74 5.02 -7.86
C GLU A 226 -18.25 4.07 -6.78
N ASN A 227 -18.02 4.42 -5.52
CA ASN A 227 -18.60 3.75 -4.36
C ASN A 227 -18.79 4.74 -3.20
N GLU A 228 -19.94 4.68 -2.51
CA GLU A 228 -20.22 5.44 -1.28
C GLU A 228 -19.86 6.94 -1.31
N GLY A 229 -20.04 7.61 -2.46
CA GLY A 229 -19.74 9.04 -2.63
C GLY A 229 -18.29 9.35 -3.02
N LEU A 230 -17.41 8.35 -3.08
CA LEU A 230 -16.05 8.44 -3.60
C LEU A 230 -15.99 8.03 -5.06
N ALA A 231 -15.03 8.60 -5.79
CA ALA A 231 -14.67 8.20 -7.14
C ALA A 231 -13.17 7.87 -7.22
N LEU A 232 -12.87 6.66 -7.70
CA LEU A 232 -11.52 6.16 -7.98
C LEU A 232 -11.26 6.25 -9.47
N VAL A 233 -10.20 6.97 -9.86
CA VAL A 233 -9.77 7.11 -11.24
C VAL A 233 -8.54 6.24 -11.46
N VAL A 234 -8.64 5.35 -12.44
CA VAL A 234 -7.61 4.37 -12.78
C VAL A 234 -7.47 4.24 -14.29
N LYS A 235 -6.34 3.70 -14.74
CA LYS A 235 -6.11 3.34 -16.15
C LYS A 235 -5.82 1.86 -16.26
N ARG A 236 -6.44 1.19 -17.22
CA ARG A 236 -6.21 -0.25 -17.44
C ARG A 236 -4.86 -0.47 -18.11
N LYS A 237 -4.11 -1.46 -17.63
CA LYS A 237 -2.85 -1.92 -18.23
C LYS A 237 -3.07 -3.00 -19.29
#